data_AF-A0A835FBG4-F1
#
_entry.id   AF-A0A835FBG4-F1
#
_cell.length_a   1.000
_cell.length_b   1.000
_cell.length_c   1.000
_cell.angle_alpha   90.00
_cell.angle_beta   90.00
_cell.angle_gamma   90.00
#
_symmetry.space_group_name_H-M   'P 1'
#
loop_
_entity.id
_entity.type
_entity.pdbx_description
1 polymer ?
#
loop_
_entity_poly.entity_id
_entity_poly.type
_entity_poly.pdbx_seq_one_letter_code
_entity_poly.pdbx_strand_id
1 'polypeptide(L)'
;MMPIKVVLQLLLFALVFTLFTTRQTQGEKDCYRQKLVIKFKCWETIKLGVPCVAPSQECIRLIRRSDMVCICCAIAEEDEEEISVAKLLQLADECNKSVPLGTKCGSITYFIHILLV
;
A
#
# COMPACT_ATOMS: atom_id res chain seq x y z
N MET A 1 -12.02 47.12 19.39
CA MET A 1 -10.76 47.06 18.62
C MET A 1 -9.91 45.95 19.23
N MET A 2 -9.73 44.82 18.55
CA MET A 2 -8.92 43.73 19.10
C MET A 2 -7.43 44.13 19.05
N PRO A 3 -6.64 43.87 20.10
CA PRO A 3 -5.24 44.27 20.12
C PRO A 3 -4.48 43.60 18.99
N ILE A 4 -3.66 44.35 18.26
CA ILE A 4 -2.89 43.84 17.11
C ILE A 4 -2.02 42.63 17.48
N LYS A 5 -1.55 42.57 18.74
CA LYS A 5 -0.81 41.43 19.31
C LYS A 5 -1.67 40.16 19.39
N VAL A 6 -2.94 40.28 19.75
CA VAL A 6 -3.88 39.15 19.84
C VAL A 6 -4.21 38.63 18.45
N VAL A 7 -4.40 39.53 17.48
CA VAL A 7 -4.61 39.14 16.08
C VAL A 7 -3.38 38.41 15.53
N LEU A 8 -2.17 38.92 15.81
CA LEU A 8 -0.92 38.29 15.36
C LEU A 8 -0.72 36.90 15.98
N GLN A 9 -1.02 36.72 17.26
CA GLN A 9 -0.94 35.42 17.92
C GLN A 9 -1.91 34.40 17.32
N LEU A 10 -3.16 34.79 17.06
CA LEU A 10 -4.16 33.91 16.45
C LEU A 10 -3.74 33.46 15.04
N LEU A 11 -3.15 34.36 14.25
CA LEU A 11 -2.64 34.03 12.91
C LEU A 11 -1.48 33.02 12.96
N LEU A 12 -0.56 33.16 13.91
CA LEU A 12 0.55 32.21 14.08
C LEU A 12 0.04 30.82 14.50
N PHE A 13 -0.91 30.75 15.43
CA PHE A 13 -1.53 29.49 15.84
C PHE A 13 -2.28 28.81 14.67
N ALA A 14 -3.03 29.59 13.89
CA ALA A 14 -3.72 29.06 12.71
C ALA A 14 -2.73 28.52 11.66
N LEU A 15 -1.61 29.22 11.39
CA LEU A 15 -0.59 28.77 10.46
C LEU A 15 0.02 27.42 10.90
N VAL A 16 0.42 27.31 12.17
CA VAL A 16 0.97 26.07 12.72
C VAL A 16 -0.05 24.92 12.64
N PHE A 17 -1.31 25.19 12.96
CA PHE A 17 -2.38 24.20 12.86
C PHE A 17 -2.60 23.74 11.42
N THR A 18 -2.62 24.66 10.45
CA THR A 18 -2.75 24.30 9.02
C THR A 18 -1.59 23.45 8.53
N LEU A 19 -0.35 23.76 8.91
CA LEU A 19 0.83 22.94 8.59
C LEU A 19 0.76 21.55 9.21
N PHE A 20 0.17 21.42 10.41
CA PHE A 20 -0.03 20.13 11.05
C PHE A 20 -1.14 19.32 10.35
N THR A 21 -2.23 19.97 9.94
CA THR A 21 -3.33 19.32 9.20
C THR A 21 -2.95 18.92 7.78
N THR A 22 -2.09 19.67 7.08
CA THR A 22 -1.59 19.27 5.75
C THR A 22 -0.64 18.09 5.81
N ARG A 23 0.01 17.83 6.96
CA ARG A 23 0.70 16.55 7.19
C ARG A 23 -0.27 15.40 7.46
N GLN A 24 -1.48 15.70 7.94
CA GLN A 24 -2.53 14.72 8.21
C GLN A 24 -3.46 14.46 7.02
N THR A 25 -3.32 15.16 5.89
CA THR A 25 -3.98 14.73 4.64
C THR A 25 -3.34 13.46 4.04
N GLN A 26 -2.26 12.94 4.67
CA GLN A 26 -1.84 11.55 4.55
C GLN A 26 -2.53 10.68 5.61
N GLY A 27 -3.85 10.80 5.69
CA GLY A 27 -4.74 9.81 6.32
C GLY A 27 -5.03 8.63 5.38
N GLU A 28 -4.23 8.42 4.34
CA GLU A 28 -4.24 7.19 3.56
C GLU A 28 -3.64 6.10 4.45
N LYS A 29 -4.40 5.04 4.71
CA LYS A 29 -3.99 3.90 5.54
C LYS A 29 -2.54 3.51 5.22
N ASP A 30 -1.63 3.63 6.19
CA ASP A 30 -0.23 3.24 6.06
C ASP A 30 -0.09 1.85 5.38
N CYS A 31 0.29 1.84 4.10
CA CYS A 31 0.36 0.63 3.31
C CYS A 31 1.59 -0.22 3.65
N TYR A 32 2.56 0.32 4.38
CA TYR A 32 3.67 -0.46 4.94
C TYR A 32 3.14 -1.47 5.96
N ARG A 33 2.22 -1.05 6.85
CA ARG A 33 1.56 -1.99 7.78
C ARG A 33 0.69 -2.99 7.01
N GLN A 34 -0.06 -2.54 6.01
CA GLN A 34 -0.89 -3.44 5.21
C GLN A 34 -0.07 -4.51 4.49
N LYS A 35 1.08 -4.12 3.92
CA LYS A 35 2.06 -5.04 3.30
C LYS A 35 2.44 -6.14 4.29
N LEU A 36 2.82 -5.78 5.51
CA LEU A 36 3.21 -6.76 6.54
C LEU A 36 2.05 -7.71 6.91
N VAL A 37 0.84 -7.18 7.07
CA VAL A 37 -0.34 -7.99 7.38
C VAL A 37 -0.69 -8.93 6.22
N ILE A 38 -0.59 -8.46 4.97
CA ILE A 38 -0.76 -9.30 3.78
C ILE A 38 0.32 -10.37 3.71
N LYS A 39 1.59 -10.02 3.89
CA LYS A 39 2.71 -10.98 3.93
C LYS A 39 2.43 -12.10 4.92
N PHE A 40 1.97 -11.77 6.12
CA PHE A 40 1.66 -12.74 7.16
C PHE A 40 0.39 -13.57 6.87
N LYS A 41 -0.72 -12.92 6.47
CA LYS A 41 -2.03 -13.58 6.34
C LYS A 41 -2.25 -14.27 5.00
N CYS A 42 -1.53 -13.87 3.97
CA CYS A 42 -1.56 -14.44 2.63
C CYS A 42 -0.32 -15.29 2.33
N TRP A 43 0.55 -15.51 3.31
CA TRP A 43 1.85 -16.18 3.17
C TRP A 43 1.80 -17.41 2.27
N GLU A 44 0.95 -18.39 2.59
CA GLU A 44 0.83 -19.65 1.84
C GLU A 44 0.48 -19.46 0.36
N THR A 45 -0.23 -18.39 0.01
CA THR A 45 -0.61 -18.08 -1.36
C THR A 45 0.51 -17.36 -2.11
N ILE A 46 1.20 -16.41 -1.47
CA ILE A 46 2.15 -15.51 -2.15
C ILE A 46 3.61 -15.89 -1.96
N LYS A 47 3.92 -16.93 -1.17
CA LYS A 47 5.29 -17.37 -0.91
C LYS A 47 6.08 -17.70 -2.19
N LEU A 48 7.34 -17.30 -2.23
CA LEU A 48 8.25 -17.59 -3.35
C LEU A 48 8.60 -19.09 -3.42
N GLY A 49 8.80 -19.61 -4.64
CA GLY A 49 9.37 -20.95 -4.88
C GLY A 49 8.45 -22.15 -4.59
N VAL A 50 7.25 -21.93 -4.07
CA VAL A 50 6.23 -22.97 -3.87
C VAL A 50 5.13 -22.90 -4.94
N PRO A 51 4.31 -23.93 -5.16
CA PRO A 51 3.09 -23.80 -5.97
C PRO A 51 2.08 -22.81 -5.37
N CYS A 52 1.20 -22.23 -6.18
CA CYS A 52 0.10 -21.39 -5.68
C CYS A 52 -0.93 -22.25 -4.94
N VAL A 53 -1.29 -21.82 -3.72
CA VAL A 53 -2.34 -22.42 -2.91
C VAL A 53 -3.51 -21.43 -2.79
N ALA A 54 -4.73 -21.95 -2.81
CA ALA A 54 -5.94 -21.13 -2.70
C ALA A 54 -5.90 -20.22 -1.44
N PRO A 55 -6.25 -18.93 -1.58
CA PRO A 55 -6.17 -17.97 -0.48
C PRO A 55 -7.26 -18.21 0.57
N SER A 56 -6.94 -17.88 1.81
CA SER A 56 -7.91 -17.89 2.90
C SER A 56 -8.92 -16.73 2.76
N GLN A 57 -10.11 -16.89 3.35
CA GLN A 57 -11.12 -15.82 3.36
C GLN A 57 -10.65 -14.56 4.09
N GLU A 58 -9.73 -14.70 5.05
CA GLU A 58 -9.09 -13.55 5.69
C GLU A 58 -8.17 -12.80 4.72
N CYS A 59 -7.32 -13.54 3.99
CA CYS A 59 -6.45 -12.99 2.97
C CYS A 59 -7.24 -12.23 1.88
N ILE A 60 -8.29 -12.85 1.33
CA ILE A 60 -9.16 -12.20 0.31
C ILE A 60 -9.74 -10.87 0.83
N ARG A 61 -10.23 -10.85 2.08
CA ARG A 61 -10.79 -9.63 2.68
C ARG A 61 -9.75 -8.53 2.87
N LEU A 62 -8.50 -8.90 3.16
CA LEU A 62 -7.40 -7.95 3.29
C LEU A 62 -7.09 -7.31 1.94
N ILE A 63 -6.82 -8.13 0.91
CA ILE A 63 -6.53 -7.66 -0.45
C ILE A 63 -7.62 -6.70 -0.94
N ARG A 64 -8.90 -7.07 -0.77
CA ARG A 64 -10.05 -6.23 -1.18
C ARG A 64 -10.13 -4.87 -0.48
N ARG A 65 -9.52 -4.71 0.70
CA ARG A 65 -9.55 -3.47 1.49
C ARG A 65 -8.27 -2.65 1.36
N SER A 66 -7.26 -3.23 0.70
CA SER A 66 -5.93 -2.68 0.59
C SER A 66 -5.75 -1.82 -0.65
N ASP A 67 -4.81 -0.90 -0.54
CA ASP A 67 -4.28 -0.13 -1.68
C ASP A 67 -3.10 -0.89 -2.27
N MET A 68 -3.39 -1.70 -3.31
CA MET A 68 -2.38 -2.53 -3.96
C MET A 68 -1.32 -1.70 -4.70
N VAL A 69 -1.63 -0.47 -5.13
CA VAL A 69 -0.66 0.43 -5.77
C VAL A 69 0.35 0.91 -4.74
N CYS A 70 -0.12 1.37 -3.58
CA CYS A 70 0.76 1.79 -2.48
C CYS A 70 1.60 0.61 -1.98
N ILE A 71 1.00 -0.57 -1.80
CA ILE A 71 1.72 -1.78 -1.38
C ILE A 71 2.83 -2.12 -2.38
N CYS A 72 2.54 -2.06 -3.68
CA CYS A 72 3.54 -2.29 -4.72
C CYS A 72 4.75 -1.35 -4.61
N CYS A 73 4.52 -0.08 -4.29
CA CYS A 73 5.60 0.88 -4.03
C CYS A 73 6.36 0.61 -2.71
N ALA A 74 5.74 -0.08 -1.75
CA ALA A 74 6.31 -0.39 -0.44
C ALA A 74 7.03 -1.75 -0.37
N ILE A 75 6.95 -2.58 -1.42
CA ILE A 75 7.71 -3.83 -1.54
C ILE A 75 9.19 -3.49 -1.71
N ALA A 76 10.02 -4.01 -0.81
CA ALA A 76 11.47 -3.89 -0.86
C ALA A 76 12.12 -5.21 -1.34
N GLU A 77 13.39 -5.18 -1.71
CA GLU A 77 14.14 -6.36 -2.17
C GLU A 77 14.08 -7.51 -1.15
N GLU A 78 14.18 -7.19 0.15
CA GLU A 78 14.03 -8.14 1.26
C GLU A 78 12.66 -8.86 1.30
N ASP A 79 11.59 -8.22 0.81
CA ASP A 79 10.30 -8.89 0.69
C ASP A 79 10.35 -9.88 -0.48
N GLU A 80 10.99 -9.53 -1.59
CA GLU A 80 11.06 -10.35 -2.81
C GLU A 80 11.87 -11.64 -2.62
N GLU A 81 12.72 -11.71 -1.61
CA GLU A 81 13.41 -12.95 -1.20
C GLU A 81 12.43 -13.99 -0.60
N GLU A 82 11.30 -13.53 -0.07
CA GLU A 82 10.32 -14.38 0.63
C GLU A 82 9.00 -14.53 -0.14
N ILE A 83 8.54 -13.48 -0.81
CA ILE A 83 7.26 -13.43 -1.52
C ILE A 83 7.46 -13.30 -3.03
N SER A 84 6.60 -13.97 -3.78
CA SER A 84 6.49 -13.81 -5.22
C SER A 84 5.56 -12.64 -5.54
N VAL A 85 6.12 -11.53 -6.02
CA VAL A 85 5.35 -10.36 -6.46
C VAL A 85 4.35 -10.73 -7.55
N ALA A 86 4.74 -11.63 -8.46
CA ALA A 86 3.86 -12.23 -9.47
C ALA A 86 2.57 -12.82 -8.89
N LYS A 87 2.69 -13.66 -7.86
CA LYS A 87 1.53 -14.27 -7.19
C LYS A 87 0.69 -13.27 -6.43
N LEU A 88 1.32 -12.28 -5.82
CA LEU A 88 0.59 -11.19 -5.14
C LEU A 88 -0.27 -10.41 -6.13
N LEU A 89 0.24 -10.13 -7.33
CA LEU A 89 -0.48 -9.44 -8.38
C LEU A 89 -1.61 -10.30 -8.96
N GLN A 90 -1.36 -11.60 -9.21
CA GLN A 90 -2.41 -12.53 -9.61
C GLN A 90 -3.54 -12.59 -8.56
N LEU A 91 -3.20 -12.69 -7.28
CA LEU A 91 -4.18 -12.68 -6.19
C LEU A 91 -4.97 -11.37 -6.13
N ALA A 92 -4.32 -10.24 -6.41
CA ALA A 92 -4.96 -8.94 -6.49
C ALA A 92 -5.99 -8.90 -7.63
N ASP A 93 -5.66 -9.45 -8.79
CA ASP A 93 -6.55 -9.56 -9.95
C ASP A 93 -7.78 -10.43 -9.63
N GLU A 94 -7.56 -11.62 -9.07
CA GLU A 94 -8.63 -12.52 -8.62
C GLU A 94 -9.56 -11.86 -7.57
N CYS A 95 -9.02 -10.90 -6.81
CA CYS A 95 -9.77 -10.13 -5.82
C CYS A 95 -10.44 -8.85 -6.36
N ASN A 96 -10.37 -8.56 -7.66
CA ASN A 96 -10.82 -7.31 -8.29
C ASN A 96 -10.09 -6.06 -7.75
N LYS A 97 -8.80 -6.20 -7.45
CA LYS A 97 -7.90 -5.15 -6.99
C LYS A 97 -6.64 -5.07 -7.84
N SER A 98 -6.81 -5.26 -9.14
CA SER A 98 -5.75 -5.16 -10.13
C SER A 98 -4.99 -3.84 -10.01
N VAL A 99 -3.67 -3.95 -10.12
CA VAL A 99 -2.77 -2.81 -10.17
C VAL A 99 -2.75 -2.29 -11.61
N PRO A 100 -2.75 -0.96 -11.85
CA PRO A 100 -2.67 -0.42 -13.20
C PRO A 100 -1.42 -0.92 -13.92
N LEU A 101 -1.55 -1.20 -15.21
CA LEU A 101 -0.42 -1.59 -16.04
C LEU A 101 0.64 -0.48 -16.04
N GLY A 102 1.92 -0.87 -15.96
CA GLY A 102 3.03 0.07 -15.86
C GLY A 102 3.37 0.55 -14.48
N THR A 103 2.59 0.15 -13.48
CA THR A 103 2.98 0.37 -12.10
C THR A 103 4.17 -0.51 -11.76
N LYS A 104 5.19 0.10 -11.15
CA LYS A 104 6.30 -0.61 -10.53
C LYS A 104 5.81 -1.28 -9.24
N CYS A 105 6.09 -2.56 -9.08
CA CYS A 105 5.76 -3.34 -7.90
C CYS A 105 7.03 -4.06 -7.45
N GLY A 106 7.65 -3.56 -6.38
CA GLY A 106 9.02 -3.96 -6.04
C GLY A 106 9.99 -3.68 -7.19
N SER A 107 10.78 -4.68 -7.58
CA SER A 107 11.76 -4.62 -8.66
C SER A 107 11.14 -4.86 -10.04
N ILE A 108 9.90 -5.37 -10.12
CA ILE A 108 9.24 -5.69 -11.38
C ILE A 108 8.26 -4.58 -11.82
N THR A 109 8.05 -4.46 -13.13
CA THR A 109 6.98 -3.62 -13.69
C THR A 109 5.83 -4.50 -14.16
N TYR A 110 4.60 -4.23 -13.70
CA TYR A 110 3.45 -5.13 -13.90
C TYR A 110 3.03 -5.32 -15.37
N PHE A 111 3.56 -4.53 -16.32
CA PHE A 111 3.41 -4.81 -17.76
C PHE A 111 4.00 -6.17 -18.19
N ILE A 112 5.14 -6.56 -17.60
CA ILE A 112 5.91 -7.72 -18.06
C ILE A 112 5.21 -9.04 -17.69
N HIS A 113 4.46 -9.05 -16.58
CA HIS A 113 3.81 -10.28 -16.10
C HIS A 113 2.64 -10.73 -16.99
N ILE A 114 1.85 -9.81 -17.55
CA ILE A 114 0.77 -10.19 -18.50
C ILE A 114 1.34 -10.77 -19.80
N LEU A 115 2.54 -10.34 -20.21
CA LEU A 115 3.18 -10.86 -21.43
C LEU A 115 3.86 -12.23 -21.24
N LEU A 116 3.98 -12.71 -20.00
CA LEU A 116 4.66 -13.97 -19.64
C LEU A 116 3.70 -15.10 -19.23
N VAL A 117 2.39 -14.85 -19.22
CA VAL A 117 1.32 -15.84 -18.97
C VAL A 117 0.52 -16.06 -20.24
#